data_AF-A0A9D0Q5S4-F1
#
_entry.id   AF-A0A9D0Q5S4-F1
#
_cell.length_a   1.000
_cell.length_b   1.000
_cell.length_c   1.000
_cell.angle_alpha   90.00
_cell.angle_beta   90.00
_cell.angle_gamma   90.00
#
_symmetry.space_group_name_H-M   'P 1'
#
loop_
_entity.id
_entity.type
_entity.pdbx_description
1 polymer ?
#
loop_
_entity_poly.entity_id
_entity_poly.type
_entity_poly.pdbx_seq_one_letter_code
_entity_poly.pdbx_strand_id
1 'polypeptide(L)'
;MTTALTAIFAAHYGLLQSVLLGSAAFLGYMFSYGLDPRRDKTANVLGLGVTSEEVIKALEAAEIRIASLEEAKQHISNINFKSSIDRITLKAREILTIIEEDPRDLDKARKFLKTYLKGAERVTSTYVKTHQNDATTEKLDTDFNQVLNSIEETFNKQHKKLKENDQFDLDVQIQVLETQLKESR
;
A
#
# COMPACT_ATOMS: atom_id res chain seq x y z
N MET A 1 48.68 -10.50 35.74
CA MET A 1 48.41 -9.20 35.08
C MET A 1 47.92 -9.34 33.62
N THR A 2 47.29 -10.45 33.20
CA THR A 2 46.76 -10.56 31.81
C THR A 2 45.40 -11.27 31.66
N THR A 3 44.84 -11.91 32.70
CA THR A 3 43.56 -12.64 32.58
C THR A 3 42.34 -11.95 33.22
N ALA A 4 42.53 -10.88 34.00
CA ALA A 4 41.42 -10.19 34.68
C ALA A 4 40.78 -9.06 33.86
N LEU A 5 41.51 -8.48 32.90
CA LEU A 5 41.04 -7.34 32.10
C LEU A 5 40.14 -7.75 30.91
N THR A 6 40.16 -9.02 30.48
CA THR A 6 39.33 -9.50 29.38
C THR A 6 37.89 -9.81 29.82
N ALA A 7 37.64 -10.11 31.10
CA ALA A 7 36.31 -10.45 31.60
C ALA A 7 35.36 -9.25 31.72
N ILE A 8 35.89 -8.06 32.02
CA ILE A 8 35.07 -6.84 32.20
C ILE A 8 34.65 -6.25 30.84
N PHE A 9 35.42 -6.48 29.78
CA PHE A 9 35.03 -6.10 28.41
C PHE A 9 34.00 -7.06 27.81
N ALA A 10 34.03 -8.36 28.16
CA ALA A 10 33.04 -9.34 27.67
C ALA A 10 31.64 -9.15 28.31
N ALA A 11 31.59 -8.65 29.55
CA ALA A 11 30.33 -8.43 30.26
C ALA A 11 29.53 -7.20 29.76
N HIS A 12 30.19 -6.24 29.10
CA HIS A 12 29.51 -5.06 28.53
C HIS A 12 28.76 -5.37 27.22
N TYR A 13 29.09 -6.45 26.51
CA TYR A 13 28.40 -6.81 25.28
C TYR A 13 27.03 -7.44 25.52
N GLY A 14 26.79 -8.10 26.66
CA GLY A 14 25.50 -8.75 26.95
C GLY A 14 24.38 -7.79 27.38
N LEU A 15 24.70 -6.77 28.17
CA LEU A 15 23.71 -5.79 28.65
C LEU A 15 23.34 -4.76 27.57
N LEU A 16 24.32 -4.29 26.79
CA LEU A 16 24.06 -3.39 25.66
C LEU A 16 23.28 -4.11 24.54
N GLN A 17 23.59 -5.38 24.25
CA GLN A 17 22.85 -6.17 23.26
C GLN A 17 21.43 -6.48 23.71
N SER A 18 21.18 -6.73 24.99
CA SER A 18 19.81 -6.97 25.49
C SER A 18 18.97 -5.69 25.55
N VAL A 19 19.57 -4.53 25.83
CA VAL A 19 18.88 -3.24 25.71
C VAL A 19 18.63 -2.87 24.24
N LEU A 20 19.58 -3.15 23.33
CA LEU A 20 19.41 -2.92 21.90
C LEU A 20 18.37 -3.87 21.28
N LEU A 21 18.40 -5.16 21.60
CA LEU A 21 17.39 -6.12 21.15
C LEU A 21 16.04 -5.88 21.82
N GLY A 22 16.01 -5.50 23.09
CA GLY A 22 14.80 -5.12 23.81
C GLY A 22 14.15 -3.87 23.24
N SER A 23 14.94 -2.84 22.93
CA SER A 23 14.44 -1.63 22.26
C SER A 23 14.05 -1.89 20.80
N ALA A 24 14.80 -2.68 20.04
CA ALA A 24 14.43 -3.06 18.67
C ALA A 24 13.15 -3.92 18.64
N ALA A 25 13.00 -4.87 19.58
CA ALA A 25 11.81 -5.68 19.72
C ALA A 25 10.62 -4.87 20.25
N PHE A 26 10.84 -3.92 21.16
CA PHE A 26 9.79 -3.04 21.69
C PHE A 26 9.34 -2.01 20.65
N LEU A 27 10.27 -1.43 19.89
CA LEU A 27 9.94 -0.54 18.77
C LEU A 27 9.26 -1.32 17.64
N GLY A 28 9.75 -2.51 17.31
CA GLY A 28 9.11 -3.41 16.36
C GLY A 28 7.72 -3.85 16.81
N TYR A 29 7.54 -4.16 18.10
CA TYR A 29 6.26 -4.51 18.69
C TYR A 29 5.31 -3.31 18.74
N MET A 30 5.79 -2.11 19.08
CA MET A 30 5.00 -0.89 19.11
C MET A 30 4.57 -0.45 17.70
N PHE A 31 5.45 -0.60 16.69
CA PHE A 31 5.11 -0.37 15.28
C PHE A 31 4.23 -1.48 14.69
N SER A 32 4.41 -2.73 15.12
CA SER A 32 3.65 -3.87 14.61
C SER A 32 2.28 -4.06 15.27
N TYR A 33 2.08 -3.62 16.52
CA TYR A 33 0.82 -3.80 17.26
C TYR A 33 -0.02 -2.54 17.41
N GLY A 34 0.55 -1.34 17.30
CA GLY A 34 -0.21 -0.09 17.43
C GLY A 34 -0.91 0.07 18.79
N LEU A 35 -1.45 1.27 19.01
CA LEU A 35 -2.27 1.57 20.19
C LEU A 35 -3.66 0.96 19.98
N ASP A 36 -3.92 -0.17 20.64
CA ASP A 36 -5.24 -0.70 21.03
C ASP A 36 -5.68 -2.06 20.43
N PRO A 37 -5.34 -3.19 21.10
CA PRO A 37 -5.77 -4.55 20.72
C PRO A 37 -7.25 -4.87 21.03
N ARG A 38 -8.06 -3.90 21.48
CA ARG A 38 -9.47 -4.14 21.84
C ARG A 38 -10.45 -3.92 20.70
N ARG A 39 -10.09 -3.18 19.65
CA ARG A 39 -10.94 -3.01 18.45
C ARG A 39 -10.95 -4.24 17.53
N ASP A 40 -9.89 -5.05 17.54
CA ASP A 40 -9.75 -6.23 16.68
C ASP A 40 -10.75 -7.36 17.00
N LYS A 41 -11.30 -7.41 18.22
CA LYS A 41 -12.27 -8.46 18.61
C LYS A 41 -13.73 -8.11 18.34
N THR A 42 -14.08 -6.83 18.19
CA THR A 42 -15.47 -6.41 17.91
C THR A 42 -15.80 -6.41 16.42
N ALA A 43 -14.80 -6.28 15.53
CA ALA A 43 -15.00 -6.37 14.08
C ALA A 43 -15.50 -7.77 13.63
N ASN A 44 -15.03 -8.84 14.31
CA ASN A 44 -15.38 -10.22 13.97
C ASN A 44 -16.83 -10.60 14.34
N VAL A 45 -17.52 -9.78 15.14
CA VAL A 45 -18.93 -10.00 15.54
C VAL A 45 -19.91 -9.31 14.58
N LEU A 46 -19.45 -8.37 13.76
CA LEU A 46 -20.29 -7.50 12.91
C LEU A 46 -20.30 -7.87 11.41
N GLY A 47 -19.69 -8.99 11.00
CA GLY A 47 -19.72 -9.42 9.59
C GLY A 47 -18.89 -8.54 8.64
N LEU A 48 -17.94 -7.77 9.18
CA LEU A 48 -16.93 -7.03 8.40
C LEU A 48 -15.85 -8.03 7.99
N GLY A 49 -15.88 -8.50 6.74
CA GLY A 49 -15.07 -9.61 6.21
C GLY A 49 -13.56 -9.37 6.10
N VAL A 50 -13.01 -8.35 6.76
CA VAL A 50 -11.61 -7.94 6.67
C VAL A 50 -11.01 -7.77 8.06
N THR A 51 -9.91 -8.48 8.32
CA THR A 51 -9.12 -8.30 9.55
C THR A 51 -8.12 -7.15 9.41
N SER A 52 -7.82 -6.44 10.51
CA SER A 52 -6.82 -5.36 10.52
C SER A 52 -5.46 -5.83 10.00
N GLU A 53 -5.08 -7.07 10.30
CA GLU A 53 -3.84 -7.70 9.81
C GLU A 53 -3.83 -7.88 8.28
N GLU A 54 -4.97 -8.25 7.68
CA GLU A 54 -5.09 -8.33 6.22
C GLU A 54 -4.98 -6.97 5.54
N VAL A 55 -5.48 -5.91 6.18
CA VAL A 55 -5.37 -4.54 5.68
C VAL A 55 -3.92 -4.11 5.64
N ILE A 56 -3.21 -4.27 6.77
CA ILE A 56 -1.79 -3.92 6.88
C ILE A 56 -0.98 -4.66 5.81
N LYS A 57 -1.18 -5.98 5.67
CA LYS A 57 -0.48 -6.78 4.64
C LYS A 57 -0.80 -6.34 3.22
N ALA A 58 -2.04 -5.95 2.94
CA ALA A 58 -2.42 -5.48 1.62
C ALA A 58 -1.83 -4.11 1.28
N LEU A 59 -1.83 -3.19 2.24
CA LEU A 59 -1.19 -1.87 2.11
C LEU A 59 0.32 -2.02 1.90
N GLU A 60 0.99 -2.82 2.72
CA GLU A 60 2.43 -3.09 2.59
C GLU A 60 2.77 -3.72 1.22
N ALA A 61 2.00 -4.73 0.81
CA ALA A 61 2.22 -5.37 -0.49
C ALA A 61 1.98 -4.41 -1.68
N ALA A 62 1.07 -3.44 -1.53
CA ALA A 62 0.85 -2.42 -2.54
C ALA A 62 2.00 -1.41 -2.58
N GLU A 63 2.48 -0.96 -1.41
CA GLU A 63 3.58 0.01 -1.31
C GLU A 63 4.89 -0.57 -1.87
N ILE A 64 5.21 -1.83 -1.57
CA ILE A 64 6.38 -2.53 -2.15
C ILE A 64 6.35 -2.49 -3.69
N ARG A 65 5.16 -2.64 -4.29
CA ARG A 65 5.01 -2.61 -5.75
C ARG A 65 5.12 -1.21 -6.32
N ILE A 66 4.61 -0.21 -5.59
CA ILE A 66 4.77 1.20 -5.96
C ILE A 66 6.25 1.56 -5.94
N ALA A 67 7.00 1.15 -4.92
CA ALA A 67 8.44 1.34 -4.84
C ALA A 67 9.18 0.66 -6.00
N SER A 68 8.83 -0.59 -6.34
CA SER A 68 9.37 -1.32 -7.50
C SER A 68 9.13 -0.58 -8.83
N LEU A 69 7.95 0.05 -9.00
CA LEU A 69 7.66 0.89 -10.17
C LEU A 69 8.52 2.15 -10.20
N GLU A 70 8.73 2.81 -9.06
CA GLU A 70 9.56 4.00 -8.97
C GLU A 70 11.04 3.71 -9.22
N GLU A 71 11.53 2.55 -8.78
CA GLU A 71 12.87 2.06 -9.11
C GLU A 71 12.99 1.76 -10.61
N ALA A 72 12.05 1.01 -11.19
CA ALA A 72 12.05 0.70 -12.61
C ALA A 72 11.97 1.96 -13.49
N LYS A 73 11.24 3.00 -13.04
CA LYS A 73 11.18 4.32 -13.67
C LYS A 73 12.55 4.97 -13.84
N GLN A 74 13.49 4.74 -12.92
CA GLN A 74 14.83 5.33 -13.00
C GLN A 74 15.63 4.81 -14.21
N HIS A 75 15.34 3.59 -14.66
CA HIS A 75 15.98 2.96 -15.80
C HIS A 75 15.34 3.30 -17.15
N ILE A 76 14.24 4.05 -17.16
CA ILE A 76 13.58 4.49 -18.39
C ILE A 76 14.17 5.85 -18.80
N SER A 77 14.45 6.05 -20.08
CA SER A 77 14.98 7.33 -20.59
C SER A 77 13.87 8.31 -20.99
N ASN A 78 12.73 7.81 -21.47
CA ASN A 78 11.64 8.62 -22.00
C ASN A 78 10.86 9.35 -20.88
N ILE A 79 10.79 10.68 -20.96
CA ILE A 79 10.13 11.54 -19.97
C ILE A 79 8.61 11.32 -19.90
N ASN A 80 7.97 10.99 -21.03
CA ASN A 80 6.52 10.76 -21.08
C ASN A 80 6.15 9.51 -20.28
N PHE A 81 6.95 8.44 -20.40
CA PHE A 81 6.76 7.21 -19.64
C PHE A 81 6.97 7.42 -18.15
N LYS A 82 7.99 8.21 -17.76
CA LYS A 82 8.19 8.60 -16.36
C LYS A 82 6.96 9.31 -15.80
N SER A 83 6.45 10.31 -16.54
CA SER A 83 5.26 11.05 -16.12
C SER A 83 4.02 10.16 -16.00
N SER A 84 3.82 9.22 -16.92
CA SER A 84 2.71 8.26 -16.84
C SER A 84 2.84 7.33 -15.63
N ILE A 85 4.03 6.82 -15.33
CA ILE A 85 4.28 6.03 -14.13
C ILE A 85 4.02 6.86 -12.87
N ASP A 86 4.45 8.12 -12.83
CA ASP A 86 4.22 9.02 -11.69
C ASP A 86 2.73 9.28 -11.43
N ARG A 87 1.92 9.44 -12.50
CA ARG A 87 0.47 9.56 -12.35
C ARG A 87 -0.14 8.28 -11.81
N ILE A 88 0.29 7.11 -12.28
CA ILE A 88 -0.19 5.81 -11.79
C ILE A 88 0.17 5.61 -10.31
N THR A 89 1.42 5.86 -9.91
CA THR A 89 1.86 5.68 -8.52
C THR A 89 1.15 6.65 -7.58
N LEU A 90 0.97 7.90 -7.99
CA LEU A 90 0.20 8.89 -7.24
C LEU A 90 -1.26 8.44 -7.05
N LYS A 91 -1.92 7.97 -8.10
CA LYS A 91 -3.31 7.46 -8.01
C LYS A 91 -3.41 6.20 -7.16
N ALA A 92 -2.41 5.32 -7.22
CA ALA A 92 -2.35 4.16 -6.36
C ALA A 92 -2.27 4.57 -4.88
N ARG A 93 -1.39 5.53 -4.53
CA ARG A 93 -1.29 6.07 -3.17
C ARG A 93 -2.59 6.71 -2.69
N GLU A 94 -3.27 7.50 -3.52
CA GLU A 94 -4.59 8.06 -3.19
C GLU A 94 -5.61 6.97 -2.84
N ILE A 95 -5.63 5.85 -3.58
CA ILE A 95 -6.50 4.71 -3.28
C ILE A 95 -6.10 4.03 -1.96
N LEU A 96 -4.79 3.90 -1.69
CA LEU A 96 -4.32 3.33 -0.42
C LEU A 96 -4.70 4.21 0.77
N THR A 97 -4.65 5.55 0.64
CA THR A 97 -5.12 6.47 1.68
C THR A 97 -6.59 6.30 1.98
N ILE A 98 -7.45 6.13 0.97
CA ILE A 98 -8.89 5.85 1.19
C ILE A 98 -9.07 4.55 1.98
N ILE A 99 -8.30 3.51 1.67
CA ILE A 99 -8.35 2.22 2.38
C ILE A 99 -7.80 2.32 3.81
N GLU A 100 -6.81 3.18 4.03
CA GLU A 100 -6.27 3.47 5.36
C GLU A 100 -7.30 4.21 6.23
N GLU A 101 -8.08 5.12 5.63
CA GLU A 101 -9.20 5.82 6.28
C GLU A 101 -10.39 4.88 6.56
N ASP A 102 -10.77 4.02 5.60
CA ASP A 102 -11.82 3.02 5.76
C ASP A 102 -11.36 1.60 5.32
N PRO A 103 -11.07 0.70 6.27
CA PRO A 103 -10.70 -0.69 6.00
C PRO A 103 -11.71 -1.49 5.15
N ARG A 104 -12.99 -1.08 5.12
CA ARG A 104 -14.05 -1.78 4.37
C ARG A 104 -13.88 -1.63 2.86
N ASP A 105 -13.24 -0.56 2.41
CA ASP A 105 -12.98 -0.36 0.98
C ASP A 105 -11.88 -1.27 0.44
N LEU A 106 -11.09 -1.87 1.32
CA LEU A 106 -10.14 -2.89 0.92
C LEU A 106 -10.83 -4.05 0.20
N ASP A 107 -11.98 -4.52 0.66
CA ASP A 107 -12.67 -5.64 0.01
C ASP A 107 -13.02 -5.34 -1.45
N LYS A 108 -13.41 -4.10 -1.72
CA LYS A 108 -13.78 -3.61 -3.05
C LYS A 108 -12.55 -3.43 -3.94
N ALA A 109 -11.42 -2.99 -3.37
CA ALA A 109 -10.22 -2.61 -4.10
C ALA A 109 -9.12 -3.70 -4.16
N ARG A 110 -9.13 -4.68 -3.25
CA ARG A 110 -8.07 -5.70 -3.08
C ARG A 110 -7.75 -6.45 -4.37
N LYS A 111 -8.78 -6.97 -5.04
CA LYS A 111 -8.61 -7.71 -6.31
C LYS A 111 -8.03 -6.80 -7.41
N PHE A 112 -8.47 -5.55 -7.43
CA PHE A 112 -8.00 -4.55 -8.37
C PHE A 112 -6.52 -4.24 -8.14
N LEU A 113 -6.14 -3.80 -6.94
CA LEU A 113 -4.75 -3.48 -6.57
C LEU A 113 -3.81 -4.66 -6.86
N LYS A 114 -4.19 -5.88 -6.46
CA LYS A 114 -3.38 -7.07 -6.67
C LYS A 114 -3.11 -7.33 -8.16
N THR A 115 -4.10 -7.14 -9.02
CA THR A 115 -3.99 -7.44 -10.45
C THR A 115 -3.26 -6.33 -11.19
N TYR A 116 -3.68 -5.09 -11.00
CA TYR A 116 -3.20 -3.96 -11.79
C TYR A 116 -1.83 -3.47 -11.35
N LEU A 117 -1.50 -3.45 -10.06
CA LEU A 117 -0.12 -3.12 -9.63
C LEU A 117 0.88 -4.18 -10.10
N LYS A 118 0.51 -5.46 -10.04
CA LYS A 118 1.34 -6.56 -10.58
C LYS A 118 1.51 -6.46 -12.09
N GLY A 119 0.43 -6.09 -12.79
CA GLY A 119 0.45 -5.87 -14.24
C GLY A 119 1.37 -4.71 -14.62
N ALA A 120 1.22 -3.57 -13.96
CA ALA A 120 2.05 -2.39 -14.15
C ALA A 120 3.53 -2.68 -13.89
N GLU A 121 3.85 -3.35 -12.77
CA GLU A 121 5.20 -3.77 -12.42
C GLU A 121 5.79 -4.67 -13.51
N ARG A 122 5.05 -5.70 -13.93
CA ARG A 122 5.50 -6.65 -14.95
C ARG A 122 5.81 -5.95 -16.27
N VAL A 123 4.91 -5.09 -16.75
CA VAL A 123 5.05 -4.41 -18.04
C VAL A 123 6.23 -3.44 -18.00
N THR A 124 6.40 -2.70 -16.89
CA THR A 124 7.52 -1.78 -16.69
C THR A 124 8.85 -2.53 -16.61
N SER A 125 8.92 -3.62 -15.84
CA SER A 125 10.12 -4.46 -15.73
C SER A 125 10.49 -5.10 -17.07
N THR A 126 9.51 -5.58 -17.84
CA THR A 126 9.75 -6.12 -19.18
C THR A 126 10.28 -5.05 -20.11
N TYR A 127 9.71 -3.83 -20.09
CA TYR A 127 10.19 -2.72 -20.91
C TYR A 127 11.65 -2.39 -20.60
N VAL A 128 12.00 -2.22 -19.32
CA VAL A 128 13.38 -1.93 -18.88
C VAL A 128 14.36 -3.02 -19.35
N LYS A 129 14.00 -4.30 -19.20
CA LYS A 129 14.83 -5.42 -19.66
C LYS A 129 15.01 -5.43 -21.17
N THR A 130 13.98 -5.14 -21.94
CA THR A 130 14.09 -5.08 -23.40
C THR A 130 14.92 -3.88 -23.86
N HIS A 131 14.80 -2.74 -23.18
CA HIS A 131 15.58 -1.54 -23.47
C HIS A 131 17.07 -1.74 -23.18
N GLN A 132 17.42 -2.49 -22.13
CA GLN A 132 18.81 -2.86 -21.82
C GLN A 132 19.47 -3.79 -22.85
N ASN A 133 18.67 -4.53 -23.63
CA ASN A 133 19.16 -5.46 -24.64
C ASN A 133 19.21 -4.84 -26.05
N ASP A 134 19.14 -3.51 -26.17
CA ASP A 134 19.12 -2.75 -27.44
C ASP A 134 18.01 -3.18 -28.43
N ALA A 135 16.97 -3.87 -27.95
CA ALA A 135 15.86 -4.39 -28.76
C ALA A 135 14.67 -3.42 -28.83
N THR A 136 14.89 -2.14 -28.57
CA THR A 136 13.84 -1.12 -28.57
C THR A 136 13.36 -0.85 -29.98
N THR A 137 12.05 -0.99 -30.20
CA THR A 137 11.39 -0.69 -31.47
C THR A 137 10.30 0.36 -31.25
N GLU A 138 10.01 1.17 -32.27
CA GLU A 138 8.92 2.17 -32.22
C GLU A 138 7.57 1.54 -31.86
N LYS A 139 7.35 0.30 -32.31
CA LYS A 139 6.16 -0.49 -31.96
C LYS A 139 6.11 -0.81 -30.47
N LEU A 140 7.22 -1.22 -29.87
CA LEU A 140 7.29 -1.51 -28.43
C LEU A 140 6.97 -0.27 -27.58
N ASP A 141 7.50 0.89 -27.98
CA ASP A 141 7.22 2.15 -27.28
C ASP A 141 5.73 2.54 -27.39
N THR A 142 5.12 2.33 -28.56
CA THR A 142 3.69 2.59 -28.79
C THR A 142 2.82 1.65 -27.95
N ASP A 143 3.10 0.35 -27.98
CA ASP A 143 2.38 -0.68 -27.22
C ASP A 143 2.51 -0.41 -25.71
N PHE A 144 3.71 -0.05 -25.24
CA PHE A 144 3.96 0.30 -23.85
C PHE A 144 3.16 1.54 -23.41
N ASN A 145 3.16 2.60 -24.23
CA ASN A 145 2.38 3.80 -23.95
C ASN A 145 0.87 3.50 -23.85
N GLN A 146 0.34 2.68 -24.76
CA GLN A 146 -1.07 2.28 -24.74
C GLN A 146 -1.43 1.52 -23.46
N VAL A 147 -0.54 0.63 -23.01
CA VAL A 147 -0.76 -0.11 -21.75
C VAL A 147 -0.73 0.83 -20.54
N LEU A 148 0.24 1.75 -20.46
CA LEU A 148 0.29 2.73 -19.38
C LEU A 148 -0.98 3.59 -19.32
N ASN A 149 -1.47 4.07 -20.47
CA ASN A 149 -2.69 4.87 -20.54
C ASN A 149 -3.93 4.06 -20.10
N SER A 150 -4.03 2.79 -20.50
CA SER A 150 -5.13 1.90 -20.09
C SER A 150 -5.11 1.62 -18.58
N ILE A 151 -3.91 1.42 -18.01
CA ILE A 151 -3.74 1.27 -16.57
C ILE A 151 -4.20 2.55 -15.86
N GLU A 152 -3.70 3.72 -16.28
CA GLU A 152 -4.07 5.01 -15.70
C GLU A 152 -5.59 5.24 -15.74
N GLU A 153 -6.25 4.99 -16.87
CA GLU A 153 -7.69 5.13 -17.02
C GLU A 153 -8.44 4.21 -16.03
N THR A 154 -7.96 2.98 -15.85
CA THR A 154 -8.61 2.03 -14.94
C THR A 154 -8.41 2.44 -13.47
N PHE A 155 -7.24 2.95 -13.10
CA PHE A 155 -6.99 3.52 -11.77
C PHE A 155 -7.89 4.72 -11.49
N ASN A 156 -8.06 5.63 -12.47
CA ASN A 156 -8.97 6.76 -12.35
C ASN A 156 -10.42 6.33 -12.16
N LYS A 157 -10.88 5.32 -12.91
CA LYS A 157 -12.22 4.74 -12.75
C LYS A 157 -12.42 4.12 -11.37
N GLN A 158 -11.43 3.36 -10.88
CA GLN A 158 -11.53 2.73 -9.56
C GLN A 158 -11.54 3.77 -8.44
N HIS A 159 -10.67 4.78 -8.50
CA HIS A 159 -10.64 5.86 -7.52
C HIS A 159 -11.96 6.64 -7.47
N LYS A 160 -12.52 6.98 -8.64
CA LYS A 160 -13.83 7.64 -8.73
C LYS A 160 -14.94 6.77 -8.12
N LYS A 161 -14.94 5.47 -8.41
CA LYS A 161 -15.93 4.53 -7.87
C LYS A 161 -15.87 4.44 -6.35
N LEU A 162 -14.69 4.47 -5.73
CA LEU A 162 -14.56 4.47 -4.27
C LEU A 162 -15.21 5.73 -3.69
N LYS A 163 -14.85 6.91 -4.21
CA LYS A 163 -15.43 8.19 -3.77
C LYS A 163 -16.95 8.30 -3.96
N GLU A 164 -17.49 7.78 -5.05
CA GLU A 164 -18.95 7.79 -5.29
C GLU A 164 -19.71 6.92 -4.28
N ASN A 165 -19.14 5.78 -3.86
CA ASN A 165 -19.78 4.95 -2.84
C ASN A 165 -19.80 5.65 -1.49
N ASP A 166 -18.73 6.37 -1.13
CA ASP A 166 -18.67 7.10 0.14
C ASP A 166 -19.73 8.20 0.21
N GLN A 167 -19.97 8.89 -0.91
CA GLN A 167 -21.03 9.89 -1.03
C GLN A 167 -22.42 9.26 -0.89
N PHE A 168 -22.67 8.14 -1.57
CA PHE A 168 -23.94 7.43 -1.46
C PHE A 168 -24.21 6.95 -0.02
N ASP A 169 -23.20 6.40 0.64
CA ASP A 169 -23.30 5.93 2.03
C ASP A 169 -23.60 7.08 3.00
N LEU A 170 -23.04 8.28 2.75
CA LEU A 170 -23.34 9.49 3.52
C LEU A 170 -24.78 9.98 3.30
N ASP A 171 -25.24 10.02 2.06
CA ASP A 171 -26.60 10.47 1.71
C ASP A 171 -27.67 9.58 2.35
N VAL A 172 -27.47 8.26 2.34
CA VAL A 172 -28.36 7.31 3.01
C VAL A 172 -28.36 7.55 4.53
N GLN A 173 -27.20 7.77 5.14
CA GLN A 173 -27.12 8.05 6.59
C GLN A 173 -27.87 9.33 6.97
N ILE A 174 -27.79 10.39 6.15
CA ILE A 174 -28.56 11.63 6.35
C ILE A 174 -30.06 11.35 6.27
N GLN A 175 -30.52 10.60 5.27
CA GLN A 175 -31.95 10.26 5.11
C GLN A 175 -32.48 9.42 6.29
N VAL A 176 -31.68 8.48 6.80
CA VAL A 176 -32.05 7.68 7.98
C VAL A 176 -32.16 8.56 9.22
N LEU A 177 -31.20 9.47 9.45
CA LEU A 177 -31.25 10.42 10.57
C LEU A 177 -32.47 11.36 10.48
N GLU A 178 -32.80 11.87 9.29
CA GLU A 178 -34.01 12.68 9.09
C GLU A 178 -35.30 11.92 9.41
N THR A 179 -35.35 10.62 9.08
CA THR A 179 -36.49 9.77 9.37
C THR A 179 -36.63 9.54 10.87
N GLN A 180 -35.52 9.22 11.56
CA GLN A 180 -35.50 9.05 13.02
C GLN A 180 -35.92 10.32 13.76
N LEU A 181 -35.47 11.50 13.32
CA LEU A 181 -35.85 12.78 13.92
C LEU A 181 -37.33 13.11 13.71
N LYS A 182 -37.94 12.66 12.60
CA LYS A 182 -39.38 12.81 12.35
C LYS A 182 -40.22 11.86 13.19
N GLU A 183 -39.73 10.65 13.44
CA GLU A 183 -40.40 9.64 14.26
C GLU A 183 -40.25 9.88 15.78
N SER A 184 -39.24 10.64 16.21
CA SER A 184 -39.03 10.97 17.62
C SER A 184 -39.83 12.19 18.12
N ARG A 185 -40.86 12.63 17.38
CA ARG A 185 -41.70 13.80 17.69
C ARG A 185 -43.16 13.41 17.77
#